data_AF-A0A8S3HZF3-F1
#
_entry.id   AF-A0A8S3HZF3-F1
#
_cell.length_a   1.000
_cell.length_b   1.000
_cell.length_c   1.000
_cell.angle_alpha   90.00
_cell.angle_beta   90.00
_cell.angle_gamma   90.00
#
_symmetry.space_group_name_H-M   'P 1'
#
loop_
_entity.id
_entity.type
_entity.pdbx_description
1 polymer ?
#
loop_
_entity_poly.entity_id
_entity_poly.type
_entity_poly.pdbx_seq_one_letter_code
_entity_poly.pdbx_strand_id
1 'polypeptide(L)'
;MKYDESSVDNYMKEVLAKIVNERAGASPLISMAVFKLQLICRKANSIVHLRSNLETNHDALFLLYTGARLISILNNYNEKYQNGSYPMRQMYNDKLGDMLMSKDEQDFLSWIDSFESRFLLITFNDTNKMQFNLDKIFQEFVLFCRRLSPYYSKVRILTENQNHLLSTMFARLELIERI
;
A
#
# COMPACT_ATOMS: atom_id res chain seq x y z
N MET A 1 -18.67 37.04 -24.57
CA MET A 1 -17.86 36.82 -23.34
C MET A 1 -16.64 36.01 -23.77
N LYS A 2 -15.49 36.66 -24.00
CA LYS A 2 -14.26 35.96 -24.44
C LYS A 2 -13.58 35.40 -23.19
N TYR A 3 -13.38 34.09 -23.16
CA TYR A 3 -12.57 33.42 -22.14
C TYR A 3 -11.13 33.93 -22.24
N ASP A 4 -10.56 34.38 -21.13
CA ASP A 4 -9.18 34.83 -21.03
C ASP A 4 -8.28 33.61 -20.75
N GLU A 5 -7.72 33.05 -21.81
CA GLU A 5 -6.79 31.92 -21.76
C GLU A 5 -5.57 32.20 -20.86
N SER A 6 -5.17 33.47 -20.69
CA SER A 6 -4.02 33.84 -19.86
C SER A 6 -4.27 33.64 -18.36
N SER A 7 -5.53 33.76 -17.93
CA SER A 7 -5.95 33.53 -16.54
C SER A 7 -5.91 32.05 -16.18
N VAL A 8 -6.29 31.17 -17.11
CA VAL A 8 -6.23 29.71 -16.93
C VAL A 8 -4.78 29.23 -16.89
N ASP A 9 -3.93 29.75 -17.76
CA ASP A 9 -2.50 29.41 -17.78
C ASP A 9 -1.76 29.85 -16.51
N ASN A 10 -2.07 31.03 -15.97
CA ASN A 10 -1.50 31.47 -14.69
C ASN A 10 -1.96 30.60 -13.52
N TYR A 11 -3.25 30.27 -13.46
CA TYR A 11 -3.79 29.37 -12.44
C TYR A 11 -3.14 27.97 -12.51
N MET A 12 -2.98 27.42 -13.72
CA MET A 12 -2.32 26.13 -13.92
C MET A 12 -0.84 26.16 -13.50
N LYS A 13 -0.12 27.25 -13.78
CA LYS A 13 1.27 27.43 -13.32
C LYS A 13 1.38 27.49 -11.80
N GLU A 14 0.48 28.20 -11.13
CA GLU A 14 0.47 28.26 -9.66
C GLU A 14 0.16 26.90 -9.04
N VAL A 15 -0.82 26.17 -9.59
CA VAL A 15 -1.14 24.81 -9.14
C VAL A 15 0.05 23.87 -9.34
N LEU A 16 0.70 23.91 -10.50
CA LEU A 16 1.89 23.10 -10.78
C LEU A 16 3.06 23.47 -9.86
N ALA A 17 3.31 24.76 -9.63
CA ALA A 17 4.36 25.21 -8.73
C ALA A 17 4.11 24.74 -7.29
N LYS A 18 2.86 24.77 -6.84
CA LYS A 18 2.47 24.26 -5.52
C LYS A 18 2.67 22.75 -5.41
N ILE A 19 2.24 21.98 -6.42
CA ILE A 19 2.45 20.52 -6.49
C ILE A 19 3.96 20.18 -6.49
N VAL A 20 4.75 20.93 -7.27
CA VAL A 20 6.21 20.72 -7.36
C VAL A 20 6.88 21.02 -6.01
N ASN A 21 6.51 22.11 -5.34
CA ASN A 21 7.05 22.45 -4.02
C ASN A 21 6.65 21.43 -2.95
N GLU A 22 5.39 20.98 -2.92
CA GLU A 22 4.91 19.95 -1.99
C GLU A 22 5.63 18.60 -2.23
N ARG A 23 5.96 18.28 -3.48
CA ARG A 23 6.69 17.04 -3.85
C ARG A 23 8.21 17.15 -3.73
N ALA A 24 8.77 18.35 -3.73
CA ALA A 24 10.22 18.58 -3.69
C ALA A 24 10.87 17.97 -2.44
N GLY A 25 10.18 18.00 -1.30
CA GLY A 25 10.66 17.35 -0.06
C GLY A 25 10.53 15.82 -0.07
N ALA A 26 9.53 15.27 -0.76
CA ALA A 26 9.28 13.83 -0.79
C ALA A 26 10.15 13.10 -1.83
N SER A 27 10.55 13.79 -2.91
CA SER A 27 11.31 13.17 -4.01
C SER A 27 12.64 12.55 -3.55
N PRO A 28 13.50 13.21 -2.75
CA PRO A 28 14.73 12.59 -2.24
C PRO A 28 14.47 11.35 -1.39
N LEU A 29 13.41 11.35 -0.57
CA LEU A 29 13.04 10.23 0.29
C LEU A 29 12.59 9.02 -0.53
N ILE A 30 11.75 9.25 -1.56
CA ILE A 30 11.29 8.20 -2.47
C ILE A 30 12.48 7.63 -3.26
N SER A 31 13.34 8.49 -3.81
CA SER A 31 14.54 8.04 -4.53
C SER A 31 15.46 7.18 -3.65
N MET A 32 15.69 7.61 -2.40
CA MET A 32 16.48 6.84 -1.43
C MET A 32 15.83 5.50 -1.09
N ALA A 33 14.51 5.46 -0.88
CA ALA A 33 13.77 4.24 -0.58
C ALA A 33 13.83 3.25 -1.76
N VAL A 34 13.60 3.73 -2.99
CA VAL A 34 13.70 2.93 -4.21
C VAL A 34 15.11 2.35 -4.36
N PHE A 35 16.14 3.17 -4.14
CA PHE A 35 17.53 2.71 -4.20
C PHE A 35 17.83 1.62 -3.16
N LYS A 36 17.40 1.79 -1.90
CA LYS A 36 17.54 0.76 -0.86
C LYS A 36 16.84 -0.54 -1.24
N LEU A 37 15.60 -0.46 -1.72
CA LEU A 37 14.83 -1.62 -2.13
C LEU A 37 15.47 -2.35 -3.33
N GLN A 38 16.07 -1.63 -4.26
CA GLN A 38 16.83 -2.23 -5.38
C GLN A 38 18.07 -3.01 -4.92
N LEU A 39 18.73 -2.57 -3.86
CA LEU A 39 19.87 -3.30 -3.29
C LEU A 39 19.37 -4.57 -2.57
N ILE A 40 18.29 -4.45 -1.82
CA ILE A 40 17.68 -5.54 -1.01
C ILE A 40 17.07 -6.63 -1.91
N CYS A 41 16.48 -6.26 -3.06
CA CYS A 41 15.80 -7.22 -3.94
C CYS A 41 16.74 -8.13 -4.73
N ARG A 42 18.05 -7.91 -4.62
CA ARG A 42 19.08 -8.68 -5.32
C ARG A 42 19.67 -9.72 -4.38
N LYS A 43 19.99 -10.88 -4.93
CA LYS A 43 20.73 -11.91 -4.19
C LYS A 43 22.06 -11.32 -3.74
N ALA A 44 22.47 -11.61 -2.50
CA ALA A 44 23.68 -11.04 -1.89
C ALA A 44 24.94 -11.15 -2.77
N ASN A 45 25.03 -12.21 -3.59
CA ASN A 45 26.18 -12.49 -4.45
C ASN A 45 25.96 -12.12 -5.93
N SER A 46 24.95 -11.31 -6.25
CA SER A 46 24.65 -10.90 -7.63
C SER A 46 25.19 -9.51 -7.94
N ILE A 47 25.70 -9.32 -9.16
CA ILE A 47 26.17 -8.02 -9.64
C ILE A 47 24.96 -7.09 -9.79
N VAL A 48 25.00 -5.94 -9.09
CA VAL A 48 23.97 -4.92 -9.21
C VAL A 48 24.40 -3.91 -10.28
N HIS A 49 23.70 -3.91 -11.42
CA HIS A 49 23.85 -2.87 -12.43
C HIS A 49 22.97 -1.67 -12.07
N LEU A 50 23.60 -0.59 -11.60
CA LEU A 50 22.92 0.68 -11.38
C LEU A 50 22.61 1.32 -12.75
N ARG A 51 21.37 1.15 -13.21
CA ARG A 51 20.87 1.80 -14.42
C ARG A 51 19.90 2.90 -14.01
N SER A 52 20.00 4.08 -14.63
CA SER A 52 19.07 5.20 -14.41
C SER A 52 17.68 4.94 -15.00
N ASN A 53 17.50 3.86 -15.74
CA ASN A 53 16.28 3.60 -16.49
C ASN A 53 15.19 3.07 -15.55
N LEU A 54 14.02 3.70 -15.58
CA LEU A 54 12.85 3.41 -14.74
C LEU A 54 12.32 1.96 -14.86
N GLU A 55 12.64 1.27 -15.95
CA GLU A 55 12.15 -0.08 -16.26
C GLU A 55 12.55 -1.16 -15.25
N THR A 56 13.64 -0.97 -14.49
CA THR A 56 14.05 -1.92 -13.45
C THR A 56 13.44 -1.64 -12.07
N ASN A 57 12.63 -0.57 -11.93
CA ASN A 57 12.28 0.01 -10.63
C ASN A 57 10.79 -0.16 -10.27
N HIS A 58 10.04 -0.83 -11.15
CA HIS A 58 8.59 -0.93 -11.04
C HIS A 58 8.15 -1.57 -9.73
N ASP A 59 8.82 -2.63 -9.27
CA ASP A 59 8.39 -3.35 -8.06
C ASP A 59 8.59 -2.54 -6.77
N ALA A 60 9.70 -1.81 -6.66
CA ALA A 60 9.97 -0.96 -5.50
C ALA A 60 8.99 0.23 -5.45
N LEU A 61 8.79 0.91 -6.58
CA LEU A 61 7.82 2.00 -6.68
C LEU A 61 6.39 1.51 -6.44
N PHE A 62 6.06 0.33 -6.95
CA PHE A 62 4.76 -0.30 -6.75
C PHE A 62 4.50 -0.62 -5.28
N LEU A 63 5.49 -1.19 -4.57
CA LEU A 63 5.38 -1.45 -3.12
C LEU A 63 5.13 -0.15 -2.34
N LEU A 64 5.93 0.90 -2.61
CA LEU A 64 5.77 2.21 -1.96
C LEU A 64 4.40 2.83 -2.25
N TYR A 65 3.94 2.74 -3.50
CA TYR A 65 2.63 3.25 -3.90
C TYR A 65 1.49 2.50 -3.21
N THR A 66 1.55 1.16 -3.17
CA THR A 66 0.54 0.35 -2.50
C THR A 66 0.48 0.67 -1.00
N GLY A 67 1.63 0.79 -0.32
CA GLY A 67 1.68 1.21 1.08
C GLY A 67 1.09 2.60 1.31
N ALA A 68 1.47 3.59 0.49
CA ALA A 68 0.92 4.94 0.58
C ALA A 68 -0.61 4.97 0.37
N ARG A 69 -1.11 4.14 -0.55
CA ARG A 69 -2.55 4.00 -0.79
C ARG A 69 -3.30 3.45 0.42
N LEU A 70 -2.77 2.41 1.08
CA LEU A 70 -3.39 1.83 2.28
C LEU A 70 -3.44 2.85 3.42
N ILE A 71 -2.33 3.55 3.68
CA ILE A 71 -2.26 4.62 4.69
C ILE A 71 -3.26 5.74 4.38
N SER A 72 -3.37 6.15 3.11
CA SER A 72 -4.33 7.17 2.70
C SER A 72 -5.78 6.76 2.98
N ILE A 73 -6.14 5.47 2.79
CA ILE A 73 -7.48 4.97 3.14
C ILE A 73 -7.74 5.11 4.65
N LEU A 74 -6.77 4.75 5.49
CA LEU A 74 -6.90 4.87 6.95
C LEU A 74 -6.99 6.34 7.38
N ASN A 75 -6.18 7.22 6.81
CA ASN A 75 -6.23 8.66 7.10
C ASN A 75 -7.58 9.26 6.70
N ASN A 76 -8.08 8.92 5.50
CA ASN A 76 -9.39 9.38 5.03
C ASN A 76 -10.53 8.90 5.94
N TYR A 77 -10.43 7.70 6.53
CA TYR A 77 -11.37 7.24 7.54
C TYR A 77 -11.29 8.11 8.81
N ASN A 78 -10.08 8.33 9.33
CA ASN A 78 -9.86 9.10 10.55
C ASN A 78 -10.35 10.54 10.42
N GLU A 79 -10.07 11.21 9.30
CA GLU A 79 -10.57 12.56 9.00
C GLU A 79 -12.11 12.59 8.99
N LYS A 80 -12.74 11.61 8.33
CA LYS A 80 -14.22 11.53 8.30
C LYS A 80 -14.82 11.20 9.65
N TYR A 81 -14.15 10.40 10.48
CA TYR A 81 -14.56 10.15 11.86
C TYR A 81 -14.47 11.43 12.71
N GLN A 82 -13.36 12.16 12.64
CA GLN A 82 -13.18 13.43 13.35
C GLN A 82 -14.21 14.48 12.94
N ASN A 83 -14.60 14.50 11.66
CA ASN A 83 -15.64 15.39 11.14
C ASN A 83 -17.07 14.89 11.40
N GLY A 84 -17.26 13.82 12.20
CA GLY A 84 -18.57 13.25 12.53
C GLY A 84 -19.30 12.55 11.38
N SER A 85 -18.63 12.35 10.23
CA SER A 85 -19.21 11.71 9.04
C SER A 85 -19.24 10.20 9.13
N TYR A 86 -18.36 9.59 9.93
CA TYR A 86 -18.38 8.16 10.25
C TYR A 86 -18.45 7.94 11.77
N PRO A 87 -19.05 6.84 12.22
CA PRO A 87 -18.99 6.44 13.62
C PRO A 87 -17.62 5.86 13.98
N MET A 88 -17.40 5.71 15.29
CA MET A 88 -16.24 5.01 15.83
C MET A 88 -16.22 3.56 15.32
N ARG A 89 -15.02 3.10 14.93
CA ARG A 89 -14.84 1.75 14.39
C ARG A 89 -15.14 0.69 15.45
N GLN A 90 -15.83 -0.36 15.04
CA GLN A 90 -15.96 -1.61 15.81
C GLN A 90 -14.79 -2.53 15.49
N MET A 91 -14.19 -3.13 16.52
CA MET A 91 -13.15 -4.17 16.35
C MET A 91 -13.82 -5.54 16.28
N TYR A 92 -13.45 -6.34 15.29
CA TYR A 92 -14.02 -7.67 15.07
C TYR A 92 -13.12 -8.82 15.54
N ASN A 93 -11.81 -8.59 15.72
CA ASN A 93 -10.85 -9.57 16.25
C ASN A 93 -11.04 -10.96 15.58
N ASP A 94 -11.58 -11.93 16.33
CA ASP A 94 -11.76 -13.33 15.92
C ASP A 94 -12.91 -13.53 14.90
N LYS A 95 -13.81 -12.56 14.77
CA LYS A 95 -14.97 -12.59 13.87
C LYS A 95 -14.72 -11.85 12.56
N LEU A 96 -13.48 -11.40 12.32
CA LEU A 96 -13.15 -10.63 11.13
C LEU A 96 -13.50 -11.39 9.85
N GLY A 97 -13.16 -12.69 9.79
CA GLY A 97 -13.46 -13.54 8.63
C GLY A 97 -14.95 -13.62 8.28
N ASP A 98 -15.83 -13.62 9.28
CA ASP A 98 -17.29 -13.70 9.09
C ASP A 98 -17.87 -12.42 8.46
N MET A 99 -17.18 -11.28 8.62
CA MET A 99 -17.59 -9.97 8.09
C MET A 99 -17.03 -9.68 6.70
N LEU A 100 -16.05 -10.47 6.26
CA LEU A 100 -15.45 -10.39 4.93
C LEU A 100 -16.29 -11.23 3.95
N MET A 101 -16.95 -10.53 3.04
CA MET A 101 -18.00 -11.09 2.19
C MET A 101 -17.47 -11.73 0.91
N SER A 102 -16.25 -11.38 0.50
CA SER A 102 -15.63 -11.90 -0.72
C SER A 102 -14.54 -12.93 -0.42
N LYS A 103 -14.40 -13.90 -1.32
CA LYS A 103 -13.33 -14.88 -1.26
C LYS A 103 -11.94 -14.21 -1.29
N ASP A 104 -11.77 -13.17 -2.10
CA ASP A 104 -10.51 -12.41 -2.18
C ASP A 104 -10.12 -11.83 -0.81
N GLU A 105 -11.06 -11.26 -0.06
CA GLU A 105 -10.82 -10.75 1.29
C GLU A 105 -10.39 -11.84 2.28
N GLN A 106 -11.06 -12.98 2.24
CA GLN A 106 -10.72 -14.12 3.09
C GLN A 106 -9.35 -14.71 2.72
N ASP A 107 -9.03 -14.76 1.43
CA ASP A 107 -7.72 -15.18 0.94
C ASP A 107 -6.62 -14.20 1.38
N PHE A 108 -6.89 -12.89 1.44
CA PHE A 108 -5.95 -11.91 2.01
C PHE A 108 -5.76 -12.10 3.52
N LEU A 109 -6.83 -12.30 4.28
CA LEU A 109 -6.75 -12.54 5.71
C LEU A 109 -5.91 -13.79 5.99
N SER A 110 -6.20 -14.89 5.29
CA SER A 110 -5.41 -16.13 5.37
C SER A 110 -3.95 -15.92 4.99
N TRP A 111 -3.68 -15.11 3.96
CA TRP A 111 -2.31 -14.75 3.56
C TRP A 111 -1.57 -14.01 4.68
N ILE A 112 -2.22 -13.04 5.33
CA ILE A 112 -1.65 -12.25 6.45
C ILE A 112 -1.40 -13.17 7.64
N ASP A 113 -2.39 -13.96 8.04
CA ASP A 113 -2.29 -14.85 9.21
C ASP A 113 -1.20 -15.92 9.04
N SER A 114 -0.92 -16.35 7.80
CA SER A 114 0.15 -17.30 7.49
C SER A 114 1.50 -16.64 7.16
N PHE A 115 1.61 -15.31 7.26
CA PHE A 115 2.85 -14.58 6.96
C PHE A 115 4.00 -15.00 7.87
N GLU A 116 3.77 -15.15 9.17
CA GLU A 116 4.81 -15.56 10.12
C GLU A 116 5.44 -16.90 9.72
N SER A 117 4.62 -17.90 9.43
CA SER A 117 5.07 -19.23 8.97
C SER A 117 5.86 -19.15 7.65
N ARG A 118 5.39 -18.36 6.67
CA ARG A 118 6.14 -18.15 5.42
C ARG A 118 7.44 -17.39 5.64
N PHE A 119 7.45 -16.41 6.53
CA PHE A 119 8.64 -15.64 6.89
C PHE A 119 9.70 -16.53 7.52
N LEU A 120 9.30 -17.45 8.42
CA LEU A 120 10.19 -18.46 8.99
C LEU A 120 10.79 -19.37 7.90
N LEU A 121 9.97 -19.87 6.96
CA LEU A 121 10.44 -20.68 5.83
C LEU A 121 11.45 -19.96 4.92
N ILE A 122 11.36 -18.63 4.81
CA ILE A 122 12.30 -17.84 4.02
C ILE A 122 13.60 -17.56 4.78
N THR A 123 13.49 -17.45 6.11
CA THR A 123 14.56 -17.05 7.01
C THR A 123 15.40 -18.23 7.49
N PHE A 124 14.88 -19.45 7.46
CA PHE A 124 15.61 -20.66 7.88
C PHE A 124 15.82 -21.59 6.69
N ASN A 125 16.98 -22.24 6.64
CA ASN A 125 17.24 -23.32 5.69
C ASN A 125 16.84 -24.69 6.26
N ASP A 126 16.95 -25.75 5.45
CA ASP A 126 16.59 -27.14 5.83
C ASP A 126 17.36 -27.67 7.06
N THR A 127 18.44 -27.01 7.46
CA THR A 127 19.25 -27.35 8.65
C THR A 127 18.92 -26.48 9.87
N ASN A 128 17.81 -25.74 9.85
CA ASN A 128 17.42 -24.74 10.87
C ASN A 128 18.47 -23.66 11.13
N LYS A 129 19.37 -23.41 10.18
CA LYS A 129 20.29 -22.27 10.25
C LYS A 129 19.62 -21.05 9.64
N MET A 130 19.76 -19.93 10.34
CA MET A 130 19.26 -18.64 9.90
C MET A 130 20.00 -18.19 8.65
N GLN A 131 19.25 -17.94 7.58
CA GLN A 131 19.68 -17.42 6.30
C GLN A 131 18.70 -16.34 5.86
N PHE A 132 19.05 -15.07 6.10
CA PHE A 132 18.25 -13.93 5.66
C PHE A 132 18.30 -13.76 4.16
N ASN A 133 17.34 -14.35 3.45
CA ASN A 133 17.14 -14.16 2.02
C ASN A 133 16.24 -12.93 1.81
N LEU A 134 16.84 -11.74 1.94
CA LEU A 134 16.14 -10.46 1.78
C LEU A 134 15.44 -10.31 0.42
N ASP A 135 16.02 -10.90 -0.63
CA ASP A 135 15.45 -10.95 -1.97
C ASP A 135 14.11 -11.71 -1.99
N LYS A 136 14.03 -12.84 -1.28
CA LYS A 136 12.79 -13.62 -1.14
C LYS A 136 11.75 -12.89 -0.30
N ILE A 137 12.16 -12.26 0.80
CA ILE A 137 11.25 -11.43 1.63
C ILE A 137 10.66 -10.31 0.78
N PHE A 138 11.49 -9.61 0.01
CA PHE A 138 11.02 -8.56 -0.90
C PHE A 138 10.05 -9.12 -1.96
N GLN A 139 10.35 -10.28 -2.55
CA GLN A 139 9.46 -10.93 -3.52
C GLN A 139 8.11 -11.30 -2.92
N GLU A 140 8.05 -11.78 -1.68
CA GLU A 140 6.77 -12.03 -0.97
C GLU A 140 5.93 -10.76 -0.86
N PHE A 141 6.55 -9.63 -0.49
CA PHE A 141 5.84 -8.34 -0.41
C PHE A 141 5.33 -7.88 -1.77
N VAL A 142 6.14 -8.02 -2.83
CA VAL A 142 5.72 -7.68 -4.20
C VAL A 142 4.55 -8.56 -4.65
N LEU A 143 4.62 -9.86 -4.40
CA LEU A 143 3.53 -10.81 -4.72
C LEU A 143 2.25 -10.44 -3.97
N PHE A 144 2.37 -10.11 -2.69
CA PHE A 144 1.26 -9.63 -1.89
C PHE A 144 0.64 -8.37 -2.49
N CYS A 145 1.43 -7.33 -2.77
CA CYS A 145 0.93 -6.09 -3.38
C CYS A 145 0.29 -6.30 -4.76
N ARG A 146 0.79 -7.26 -5.55
CA ARG A 146 0.22 -7.61 -6.86
C ARG A 146 -1.14 -8.27 -6.75
N ARG A 147 -1.40 -9.03 -5.69
CA ARG A 147 -2.74 -9.57 -5.39
C ARG A 147 -3.65 -8.48 -4.82
N LEU A 148 -3.09 -7.65 -3.93
CA LEU A 148 -3.81 -6.60 -3.23
C LEU A 148 -4.34 -5.52 -4.18
N SER A 149 -3.48 -5.01 -5.05
CA SER A 149 -3.79 -3.80 -5.84
C SER A 149 -5.00 -3.94 -6.78
N PRO A 150 -5.21 -5.07 -7.50
CA PRO A 150 -6.42 -5.32 -8.28
C PRO A 150 -7.70 -5.43 -7.45
N TYR A 151 -7.61 -5.90 -6.21
CA TYR A 151 -8.77 -5.96 -5.33
C TYR A 151 -9.19 -4.55 -4.89
N TYR A 152 -8.26 -3.73 -4.39
CA TYR A 152 -8.58 -2.36 -3.96
C TYR A 152 -8.94 -1.41 -5.11
N SER A 153 -8.56 -1.72 -6.36
CA SER A 153 -9.04 -0.94 -7.51
C SER A 153 -10.52 -1.18 -7.82
N LYS A 154 -11.07 -2.33 -7.43
CA LYS A 154 -12.47 -2.71 -7.67
C LYS A 154 -13.35 -2.48 -6.46
N VAL A 155 -12.82 -2.74 -5.26
CA VAL A 155 -13.60 -2.70 -4.02
C VAL A 155 -13.46 -1.34 -3.35
N ARG A 156 -14.61 -0.68 -3.16
CA ARG A 156 -14.68 0.55 -2.38
C ARG A 156 -14.67 0.21 -0.89
N ILE A 157 -13.59 0.58 -0.22
CA ILE A 157 -13.42 0.37 1.22
C ILE A 157 -14.29 1.35 2.00
N LEU A 158 -14.10 2.66 1.75
CA LEU A 158 -14.90 3.72 2.36
C LEU A 158 -16.20 3.91 1.57
N THR A 159 -17.27 3.30 2.05
CA THR A 159 -18.62 3.37 1.49
C THR A 159 -19.43 4.48 2.16
N GLU A 160 -20.70 4.62 1.78
CA GLU A 160 -21.61 5.56 2.43
C GLU A 160 -21.85 5.17 3.90
N ASN A 161 -22.15 6.16 4.75
CA ASN A 161 -22.48 5.94 6.16
C ASN A 161 -23.91 5.39 6.30
N GLN A 162 -24.14 4.18 5.79
CA GLN A 162 -25.38 3.44 5.92
C GLN A 162 -25.14 2.25 6.86
N ASN A 163 -26.02 2.07 7.85
CA ASN A 163 -25.82 1.10 8.94
C ASN A 163 -25.47 -0.32 8.47
N HIS A 164 -26.08 -0.80 7.38
CA HIS A 164 -25.83 -2.14 6.85
C HIS A 164 -24.49 -2.28 6.11
N LEU A 165 -23.84 -1.17 5.74
CA LEU A 165 -22.53 -1.15 5.07
C LEU A 165 -21.38 -0.93 6.05
N LEU A 166 -21.67 -0.42 7.25
CA LEU A 166 -20.65 -0.08 8.25
C LEU A 166 -19.85 -1.30 8.71
N SER A 167 -20.50 -2.43 8.93
CA SER A 167 -19.82 -3.64 9.41
C SER A 167 -18.77 -4.13 8.42
N THR A 168 -19.13 -4.22 7.13
CA THR A 168 -18.18 -4.62 6.08
C THR A 168 -17.10 -3.56 5.85
N MET A 169 -17.43 -2.26 5.95
CA MET A 169 -16.42 -1.20 5.88
C MET A 169 -15.40 -1.32 7.02
N PHE A 170 -15.86 -1.50 8.25
CA PHE A 170 -15.00 -1.66 9.41
C PHE A 170 -14.15 -2.92 9.36
N ALA A 171 -14.72 -4.05 8.90
CA ALA A 171 -13.96 -5.28 8.67
C ALA A 171 -12.85 -5.07 7.64
N ARG A 172 -13.13 -4.39 6.52
CA ARG A 172 -12.11 -4.07 5.51
C ARG A 172 -11.03 -3.13 6.03
N LEU A 173 -11.39 -2.18 6.89
CA LEU A 173 -10.42 -1.29 7.51
C LEU A 173 -9.53 -2.02 8.52
N GLU A 174 -10.08 -2.95 9.30
CA GLU A 174 -9.30 -3.83 10.17
C GLU A 174 -8.37 -4.74 9.34
N LEU A 175 -8.84 -5.26 8.21
CA LEU A 175 -8.00 -6.01 7.28
C LEU A 175 -6.82 -5.15 6.76
N ILE A 176 -7.04 -3.86 6.47
CA ILE A 176 -5.96 -2.94 6.07
C ILE A 176 -4.96 -2.71 7.22
N GLU A 177 -5.42 -2.57 8.46
CA GLU A 177 -4.53 -2.34 9.60
C GLU A 177 -3.67 -3.54 9.97
N ARG A 178 -4.10 -4.76 9.65
CA ARG A 178 -3.31 -5.98 9.84
C ARG A 178 -2.19 -6.16 8.81
N ILE A 179 -2.21 -5.40 7.70
CA ILE A 179 -1.21 -5.41 6.63
C ILE A 179 -0.03 -4.53 7.00
#